data_AF-A0A0G0NK85-F1
#
_entry.id   AF-A0A0G0NK85-F1
#
_cell.length_a   1.000
_cell.length_b   1.000
_cell.length_c   1.000
_cell.angle_alpha   90.00
_cell.angle_beta   90.00
_cell.angle_gamma   90.00
#
_symmetry.space_group_name_H-M   'P 1'
#
loop_
_entity.id
_entity.type
_entity.pdbx_description
1 polymer ?
#
loop_
_entity_poly.entity_id
_entity_poly.type
_entity_poly.pdbx_seq_one_letter_code
_entity_poly.pdbx_strand_id
1 'polypeptide(L)'
;MARGLQAMFTDKQIASLKYLIFRSKIASVTAKQLVALLIDHSEKLTREVHITLNQDQNGYTEEEVRQIGRSVDTFNSCNCDTHLTQILHAMGAELGFSLHYGHYRGNSFDTSGQFDGSASMSYTFWLAKEMYGRGYEGKEIFVAREDIEAIDISKPGLYPELENQPKFQVV
;
A
#
# COMPACT_ATOMS: atom_id res chain seq x y z
N MET A 1 9.71 -27.18 -17.09
CA MET A 1 9.58 -25.74 -17.33
C MET A 1 10.63 -25.03 -16.48
N ALA A 2 11.64 -24.42 -17.10
CA ALA A 2 12.65 -23.67 -16.37
C ALA A 2 11.96 -22.50 -15.68
N ARG A 3 12.06 -22.39 -14.35
CA ARG A 3 11.76 -21.15 -13.63
C ARG A 3 12.81 -20.15 -14.11
N GLY A 4 12.47 -19.40 -15.16
CA GLY A 4 13.28 -18.27 -15.59
C GLY A 4 13.49 -17.38 -14.39
N LEU A 5 14.73 -16.95 -14.15
CA LEU A 5 15.06 -15.96 -13.13
C LEU A 5 14.09 -14.79 -13.32
N GLN A 6 13.11 -14.66 -12.42
CA GLN A 6 12.24 -13.51 -12.40
C GLN A 6 13.17 -12.34 -12.07
N ALA A 7 13.38 -11.44 -13.03
CA ALA A 7 14.28 -10.33 -12.87
C ALA A 7 13.76 -9.50 -11.68
N MET A 8 14.49 -9.50 -10.57
CA MET A 8 14.13 -8.69 -9.42
C MET A 8 14.18 -7.21 -9.81
N PHE A 9 13.15 -6.46 -9.41
CA PHE A 9 13.15 -5.02 -9.58
C PHE A 9 14.36 -4.41 -8.88
N THR A 10 15.01 -3.47 -9.55
CA THR A 10 16.12 -2.72 -8.98
C THR A 10 15.63 -1.75 -7.90
N ASP A 11 16.51 -1.37 -6.97
CA ASP A 11 16.16 -0.36 -5.96
C ASP A 11 15.74 0.96 -6.60
N LYS A 12 16.35 1.30 -7.74
CA LYS A 12 15.98 2.49 -8.53
C LYS A 12 14.56 2.41 -9.10
N GLN A 13 14.11 1.22 -9.55
CA GLN A 13 12.74 1.03 -10.02
C GLN A 13 11.73 1.17 -8.87
N ILE A 14 12.03 0.57 -7.71
CA ILE A 14 11.18 0.69 -6.51
C ILE A 14 11.12 2.14 -6.02
N ALA A 15 12.27 2.82 -5.95
CA ALA A 15 12.32 4.22 -5.57
C ALA A 15 11.57 5.14 -6.55
N SER A 16 11.65 4.87 -7.85
CA SER A 16 10.90 5.62 -8.87
C SER A 16 9.39 5.41 -8.72
N LEU A 17 8.94 4.19 -8.43
CA LEU A 17 7.54 3.90 -8.14
C LEU A 17 7.05 4.66 -6.91
N LYS A 18 7.79 4.61 -5.79
CA LYS A 18 7.49 5.38 -4.59
C LYS A 18 7.44 6.88 -4.85
N TYR A 19 8.36 7.41 -5.65
CA TYR A 19 8.35 8.81 -6.05
C TYR A 19 7.03 9.18 -6.73
N LEU A 20 6.55 8.37 -7.69
CA LEU A 20 5.27 8.62 -8.37
C LEU A 20 4.10 8.65 -7.37
N ILE A 21 4.06 7.69 -6.44
CA ILE A 21 3.05 7.63 -5.37
C ILE A 21 3.11 8.88 -4.48
N PHE A 22 4.31 9.24 -4.00
CA PHE A 22 4.52 10.37 -3.09
C PHE A 22 4.15 11.71 -3.74
N ARG A 23 4.40 11.85 -5.04
CA ARG A 23 4.09 13.05 -5.82
C ARG A 23 2.65 13.12 -6.33
N SER A 24 1.87 12.05 -6.21
CA SER A 24 0.44 12.06 -6.53
C SER A 24 -0.28 13.15 -5.73
N LYS A 25 -1.12 13.96 -6.39
CA LYS A 25 -1.79 15.10 -5.72
C LYS A 25 -3.10 14.71 -5.04
N ILE A 26 -3.65 13.56 -5.39
CA ILE A 26 -5.03 13.16 -5.06
C ILE A 26 -5.11 12.32 -3.78
N ALA A 27 -4.05 11.60 -3.43
CA ALA A 27 -4.00 10.78 -2.23
C ALA A 27 -3.48 11.56 -1.02
N SER A 28 -4.08 11.30 0.14
CA SER A 28 -3.61 11.75 1.45
C SER A 28 -2.21 11.23 1.76
N VAL A 29 -1.50 11.91 2.68
CA VAL A 29 -0.16 11.52 3.11
C VAL A 29 -0.15 10.09 3.66
N THR A 30 -1.07 9.76 4.57
CA THR A 30 -1.17 8.43 5.18
C THR A 30 -1.45 7.32 4.15
N ALA A 31 -2.27 7.59 3.13
CA ALA A 31 -2.51 6.62 2.05
C ALA A 31 -1.24 6.34 1.24
N LYS A 32 -0.45 7.37 0.92
CA LYS A 32 0.84 7.21 0.24
C LYS A 32 1.83 6.40 1.07
N GLN A 33 1.89 6.69 2.37
CA GLN A 33 2.74 5.97 3.31
C GLN A 33 2.34 4.49 3.38
N LEU A 34 1.05 4.19 3.54
CA LEU A 34 0.52 2.83 3.59
C LEU A 34 0.85 2.03 2.32
N VAL A 35 0.67 2.63 1.13
CA VAL A 35 1.01 1.97 -0.14
C VAL A 35 2.52 1.74 -0.25
N ALA A 36 3.35 2.70 0.17
CA ALA A 36 4.80 2.51 0.19
C ALA A 36 5.23 1.41 1.17
N LEU A 37 4.57 1.28 2.31
CA LEU A 37 4.82 0.22 3.28
C LEU A 37 4.53 -1.16 2.67
N LEU A 38 3.40 -1.32 1.98
CA LEU A 38 3.09 -2.55 1.24
C LEU A 38 4.18 -2.88 0.20
N ILE A 39 4.65 -1.89 -0.55
CA ILE A 39 5.75 -2.08 -1.52
C ILE A 39 7.02 -2.54 -0.81
N ASP A 40 7.38 -1.94 0.31
CA ASP A 40 8.60 -2.32 1.06
C ASP A 40 8.54 -3.77 1.58
N HIS A 41 7.39 -4.17 2.11
CA HIS A 41 7.21 -5.52 2.61
C HIS A 41 7.00 -6.59 1.52
N SER A 42 6.72 -6.18 0.28
CA SER A 42 6.57 -7.09 -0.87
C SER A 42 7.87 -7.67 -1.42
N GLU A 43 9.01 -7.41 -0.77
CA GLU A 43 10.33 -7.87 -1.20
C GLU A 43 10.60 -7.50 -2.68
N LYS A 44 10.47 -6.20 -2.97
CA LYS A 44 10.58 -5.63 -4.33
C LYS A 44 9.54 -6.21 -5.29
N LEU A 45 8.26 -6.21 -4.90
CA LEU A 45 7.13 -6.65 -5.72
C LEU A 45 7.18 -8.14 -6.13
N THR A 46 7.89 -8.97 -5.37
CA THR A 46 7.99 -10.43 -5.62
C THR A 46 7.09 -11.25 -4.70
N ARG A 47 6.67 -10.67 -3.58
CA ARG A 47 5.88 -11.32 -2.54
C ARG A 47 4.53 -10.64 -2.36
N GLU A 48 3.48 -11.45 -2.29
CA GLU A 48 2.14 -11.01 -1.96
C GLU A 48 2.03 -10.62 -0.48
N VAL A 49 1.48 -9.44 -0.21
CA VAL A 49 1.35 -8.89 1.15
C VAL A 49 0.04 -8.15 1.34
N HIS A 50 -0.39 -8.03 2.60
CA HIS A 50 -1.55 -7.23 2.94
C HIS A 50 -1.41 -6.57 4.31
N ILE A 51 -2.15 -5.48 4.48
CA ILE A 51 -2.33 -4.77 5.75
C ILE A 51 -3.83 -4.64 5.98
N THR A 52 -4.27 -4.96 7.19
CA THR A 52 -5.61 -4.62 7.67
C THR A 52 -5.51 -3.42 8.60
N LEU A 53 -6.23 -2.35 8.28
CA LEU A 53 -6.48 -1.27 9.22
C LEU A 53 -7.85 -1.47 9.87
N ASN A 54 -7.87 -1.49 11.19
CA ASN A 54 -9.02 -1.66 12.04
C ASN A 54 -9.00 -0.55 13.11
N GLN A 55 -10.14 0.11 13.29
CA GLN A 55 -10.27 1.25 14.20
C GLN A 55 -9.90 0.94 15.66
N ASP A 56 -10.05 -0.31 16.10
CA ASP A 56 -9.83 -0.71 17.49
C ASP A 56 -8.39 -1.18 17.75
N GLN A 57 -7.60 -1.42 16.70
CA GLN A 57 -6.31 -2.12 16.81
C GLN A 57 -5.11 -1.29 16.36
N ASN A 58 -5.28 -0.43 15.36
CA ASN A 58 -4.13 0.23 14.72
C ASN A 58 -3.92 1.69 15.16
N GLY A 59 -4.72 2.20 16.11
CA GLY A 59 -4.60 3.58 16.59
C GLY A 59 -5.25 4.64 15.68
N TYR A 60 -6.09 4.21 14.74
CA TYR A 60 -6.89 5.09 13.88
C TYR A 60 -8.35 5.09 14.33
N THR A 61 -9.01 6.24 14.22
CA THR A 61 -10.47 6.34 14.40
C THR A 61 -11.22 5.73 13.21
N GLU A 62 -12.51 5.46 13.39
CA GLU A 62 -13.42 5.00 12.32
C GLU A 62 -13.30 5.87 11.06
N GLU A 63 -13.39 7.18 11.23
CA GLU A 63 -13.36 8.12 10.12
C GLU A 63 -11.99 8.16 9.44
N GLU A 64 -10.89 8.06 10.20
CA GLU A 64 -9.56 7.95 9.62
C GLU A 64 -9.41 6.67 8.78
N VAL A 65 -9.83 5.51 9.28
CA VAL A 65 -9.78 4.25 8.51
C VAL A 65 -10.61 4.36 7.22
N ARG A 66 -11.82 4.92 7.29
CA ARG A 66 -12.69 5.16 6.13
C ARG A 66 -12.03 6.10 5.12
N GLN A 67 -11.43 7.20 5.58
CA GLN A 67 -10.79 8.19 4.71
C GLN A 67 -9.51 7.63 4.07
N ILE A 68 -8.72 6.84 4.81
CA ILE A 68 -7.57 6.12 4.24
C ILE A 68 -8.04 5.15 3.16
N GLY A 69 -9.07 4.34 3.42
CA GLY A 69 -9.67 3.45 2.43
C GLY A 69 -10.05 4.15 1.13
N ARG A 70 -10.80 5.26 1.24
CA ARG A 70 -11.19 6.10 0.08
C ARG A 70 -10.00 6.73 -0.63
N SER A 71 -9.03 7.23 0.13
CA SER A 71 -7.84 7.89 -0.40
C SER A 71 -6.95 6.90 -1.16
N VAL A 72 -6.83 5.66 -0.68
CA VAL A 72 -6.10 4.61 -1.38
C VAL A 72 -6.84 4.15 -2.63
N ASP A 73 -8.18 4.13 -2.64
CA ASP A 73 -8.98 3.80 -3.82
C ASP A 73 -8.69 4.73 -5.02
N THR A 74 -8.24 5.96 -4.73
CA THR A 74 -7.78 6.91 -5.76
C THR A 74 -6.55 6.42 -6.55
N PHE A 75 -5.83 5.41 -6.08
CA PHE A 75 -4.75 4.80 -6.88
C PHE A 75 -5.25 3.80 -7.93
N ASN A 76 -6.50 3.33 -7.83
CA ASN A 76 -7.01 2.15 -8.54
C ASN A 76 -8.12 2.41 -9.57
N SER A 77 -8.85 3.52 -9.48
CA SER A 77 -10.08 3.72 -10.27
C SER A 77 -9.84 4.40 -11.63
N CYS A 78 -10.73 4.15 -12.59
CA CYS A 78 -10.74 4.74 -13.93
C CYS A 78 -10.95 6.26 -13.96
N ASN A 79 -11.36 6.86 -12.84
CA ASN A 79 -11.49 8.30 -12.65
C ASN A 79 -10.33 8.91 -11.82
N CYS A 80 -9.25 8.16 -11.57
CA CYS A 80 -8.17 8.61 -10.69
C CYS A 80 -6.75 8.38 -11.25
N ASP A 81 -5.90 9.40 -11.11
CA ASP A 81 -4.78 9.76 -11.99
C ASP A 81 -3.55 8.83 -12.00
N THR A 82 -3.39 7.94 -11.00
CA THR A 82 -2.11 7.21 -10.85
C THR A 82 -2.11 5.85 -11.53
N HIS A 83 -3.26 5.17 -11.67
CA HIS A 83 -3.36 3.84 -12.29
C HIS A 83 -2.28 2.85 -11.80
N LEU A 84 -2.17 2.71 -10.47
CA LEU A 84 -1.01 2.07 -9.85
C LEU A 84 -0.81 0.63 -10.32
N THR A 85 -1.89 -0.16 -10.42
CA THR A 85 -1.83 -1.54 -10.95
C THR A 85 -1.33 -1.58 -12.39
N GLN A 86 -1.72 -0.63 -13.24
CA GLN A 86 -1.24 -0.55 -14.62
C GLN A 86 0.23 -0.15 -14.69
N ILE A 87 0.68 0.76 -13.80
CA ILE A 87 2.11 1.08 -13.66
C ILE A 87 2.91 -0.15 -13.23
N LEU A 88 2.42 -0.90 -12.23
CA LEU A 88 3.06 -2.13 -11.76
C LEU A 88 3.19 -3.16 -12.90
N HIS A 89 2.11 -3.41 -13.65
CA HIS A 89 2.15 -4.30 -14.80
C HIS A 89 3.09 -3.80 -15.91
N ALA A 90 3.14 -2.49 -16.18
CA ALA A 90 4.05 -1.89 -17.15
C ALA A 90 5.53 -2.02 -16.73
N MET A 91 5.81 -2.04 -15.44
CA MET A 91 7.14 -2.35 -14.90
C MET A 91 7.47 -3.85 -15.04
N GLY A 92 6.47 -4.71 -15.28
CA GLY A 92 6.60 -6.16 -15.37
C GLY A 92 6.23 -6.90 -14.08
N ALA A 93 5.59 -6.25 -13.12
CA ALA A 93 5.15 -6.88 -11.89
C ALA A 93 3.87 -7.70 -12.14
N GLU A 94 3.78 -8.86 -11.51
CA GLU A 94 2.56 -9.69 -11.51
C GLU A 94 1.58 -9.26 -10.40
N LEU A 95 2.03 -8.42 -9.47
CA LEU A 95 1.22 -7.95 -8.36
C LEU A 95 0.39 -6.73 -8.78
N GLY A 96 -0.88 -6.73 -8.39
CA GLY A 96 -1.79 -5.60 -8.48
C GLY A 96 -2.16 -5.08 -7.09
N PHE A 97 -2.58 -3.83 -7.04
CA PHE A 97 -3.08 -3.21 -5.82
C PHE A 97 -4.61 -3.37 -5.74
N SER A 98 -5.13 -3.77 -4.58
CA SER A 98 -6.58 -3.81 -4.33
C SER A 98 -6.90 -3.48 -2.88
N LEU A 99 -8.14 -3.08 -2.60
CA LEU A 99 -8.62 -2.84 -1.25
C LEU A 99 -10.10 -3.23 -1.13
N HIS A 100 -10.53 -3.56 0.08
CA HIS A 100 -11.93 -3.88 0.37
C HIS A 100 -12.22 -3.62 1.84
N TYR A 101 -13.47 -3.24 2.13
CA TYR A 101 -13.96 -3.24 3.50
C TYR A 101 -13.92 -4.67 4.08
N GLY A 102 -13.45 -4.81 5.30
CA GLY A 102 -13.35 -6.10 5.99
C GLY A 102 -11.92 -6.44 6.41
N HIS A 103 -11.80 -7.61 7.02
CA HIS A 103 -10.55 -8.16 7.56
C HIS A 103 -10.55 -9.68 7.51
N TYR A 104 -9.36 -10.29 7.62
CA TYR A 104 -9.28 -11.74 7.77
C TYR A 104 -9.58 -12.18 9.21
N ARG A 105 -10.37 -13.25 9.33
CA ARG A 105 -10.56 -14.02 10.57
C ARG A 105 -10.12 -15.45 10.31
N GLY A 106 -8.85 -15.74 10.60
CA GLY A 106 -8.19 -16.97 10.15
C GLY A 106 -8.09 -16.98 8.62
N ASN A 107 -8.62 -18.00 7.96
CA ASN A 107 -8.53 -18.16 6.50
C ASN A 107 -9.72 -17.55 5.74
N SER A 108 -10.63 -16.87 6.45
CA SER A 108 -11.87 -16.33 5.88
C SER A 108 -11.82 -14.81 5.89
N PHE A 109 -12.13 -14.19 4.75
CA PHE A 109 -12.31 -12.74 4.68
C PHE A 109 -13.72 -12.37 5.15
N ASP A 110 -13.83 -11.56 6.19
CA ASP A 110 -15.08 -11.14 6.81
C ASP A 110 -15.40 -9.67 6.45
N THR A 111 -16.55 -9.46 5.83
CA THR A 111 -17.07 -8.15 5.43
C THR A 111 -18.31 -7.73 6.24
N SER A 112 -18.63 -8.44 7.33
CA SER A 112 -19.73 -8.06 8.22
C SER A 112 -19.53 -6.63 8.76
N GLY A 113 -20.63 -5.90 8.92
CA GLY A 113 -20.58 -4.48 9.32
C GLY A 113 -20.52 -3.48 8.17
N GLN A 114 -20.25 -3.93 6.93
CA GLN A 114 -20.00 -3.02 5.80
C GLN A 114 -21.14 -2.02 5.53
N PHE A 115 -22.38 -2.47 5.69
CA PHE A 115 -23.56 -1.71 5.30
C PHE A 115 -24.44 -1.26 6.48
N ASP A 116 -24.31 -1.91 7.64
CA ASP A 116 -25.13 -1.65 8.83
C ASP A 116 -24.34 -1.01 9.98
N GLY A 117 -23.01 -0.92 9.86
CA GLY A 117 -22.15 -0.36 10.90
C GLY A 117 -22.12 -1.20 12.19
N SER A 118 -22.58 -2.46 12.15
CA SER A 118 -22.64 -3.30 13.34
C SER A 118 -21.29 -3.86 13.77
N ALA A 119 -20.25 -3.68 12.94
CA ALA A 119 -18.89 -4.14 13.21
C ALA A 119 -17.88 -3.00 13.08
N SER A 120 -16.73 -3.18 13.71
CA SER A 120 -15.61 -2.24 13.67
C SER A 120 -15.20 -1.93 12.23
N MET A 121 -15.02 -0.65 11.93
CA MET A 121 -14.54 -0.22 10.62
C MET A 121 -13.18 -0.83 10.33
N SER A 122 -13.14 -1.59 9.24
CA SER A 122 -11.93 -2.24 8.77
C SER A 122 -11.80 -2.14 7.26
N TYR A 123 -10.58 -1.88 6.80
CA TYR A 123 -10.19 -2.02 5.41
C TYR A 123 -8.94 -2.87 5.31
N THR A 124 -8.96 -3.82 4.39
CA THR A 124 -7.77 -4.58 4.02
C THR A 124 -7.27 -4.10 2.68
N PHE A 125 -5.95 -3.95 2.60
CA PHE A 125 -5.20 -3.45 1.45
C PHE A 125 -4.23 -4.52 1.01
N TRP A 126 -4.26 -4.90 -0.26
CA TRP A 126 -3.42 -5.95 -0.81
C TRP A 126 -2.51 -5.42 -1.90
N LEU A 127 -1.31 -5.98 -1.90
CA LEU A 127 -0.46 -6.07 -3.08
C LEU A 127 -0.34 -7.57 -3.42
N ALA A 128 -1.13 -8.02 -4.39
CA ALA A 128 -1.41 -9.43 -4.64
C ALA A 128 -1.64 -9.71 -6.13
N LYS A 129 -1.46 -10.95 -6.57
CA LYS A 129 -1.71 -11.39 -7.95
C LYS A 129 -3.20 -11.44 -8.26
N GLU A 130 -4.00 -11.88 -7.30
CA GLU A 130 -5.46 -11.94 -7.40
C GLU A 130 -6.13 -10.78 -6.65
N MET A 131 -7.15 -10.21 -7.28
CA MET A 131 -8.00 -9.19 -6.67
C MET A 131 -8.59 -9.69 -5.34
N TYR A 132 -8.56 -8.83 -4.32
CA TYR A 132 -9.07 -9.11 -2.97
C TYR A 132 -8.40 -10.29 -2.25
N GLY A 133 -7.24 -10.75 -2.73
CA GLY A 133 -6.62 -11.93 -2.17
C GLY A 133 -7.56 -13.15 -2.21
N ARG A 134 -8.24 -13.40 -3.33
CA ARG A 134 -8.95 -14.68 -3.49
C ARG A 134 -7.93 -15.82 -3.50
N GLY A 135 -8.18 -16.87 -2.70
CA GLY A 135 -7.26 -18.02 -2.56
C GLY A 135 -5.92 -17.70 -1.87
N TYR A 136 -5.86 -16.60 -1.12
CA TYR A 136 -4.62 -15.95 -0.73
C TYR A 136 -3.93 -16.55 0.50
N GLU A 137 -2.62 -16.79 0.35
CA GLU A 137 -1.66 -17.19 1.39
C GLU A 137 -0.57 -16.11 1.62
N GLY A 138 -0.78 -14.88 1.14
CA GLY A 138 0.23 -13.83 1.26
C GLY A 138 0.42 -13.35 2.71
N LYS A 139 1.54 -12.67 2.95
CA LYS A 139 1.97 -12.32 4.30
C LYS A 139 1.16 -11.15 4.85
N GLU A 140 0.51 -11.37 6.00
CA GLU A 140 -0.03 -10.28 6.81
C GLU A 140 1.11 -9.43 7.39
N ILE A 141 0.97 -8.12 7.28
CA ILE A 141 1.87 -7.15 7.90
C ILE A 141 1.08 -6.49 9.02
N PHE A 142 1.43 -6.82 10.25
CA PHE A 142 0.92 -6.14 11.44
C PHE A 142 1.61 -4.79 11.57
N VAL A 143 0.81 -3.72 11.68
CA VAL A 143 1.30 -2.34 11.73
C VAL A 143 0.54 -1.56 12.79
N ALA A 144 1.24 -0.68 13.50
CA ALA A 144 0.65 0.39 14.26
C ALA A 144 0.61 1.69 13.44
N ARG A 145 -0.12 2.70 13.91
CA ARG A 145 -0.18 4.03 13.29
C ARG A 145 1.22 4.61 13.07
N GLU A 146 2.09 4.45 14.05
CA GLU A 146 3.45 5.00 14.05
C GLU A 146 4.31 4.38 12.94
N ASP A 147 4.11 3.10 12.61
CA ASP A 147 4.86 2.42 11.55
C ASP A 147 4.56 3.02 10.17
N ILE A 148 3.28 3.37 9.92
CA ILE A 148 2.86 4.02 8.69
C ILE A 148 3.33 5.47 8.67
N GLU A 149 3.10 6.20 9.76
CA GLU A 149 3.41 7.63 9.82
C GLU A 149 4.92 7.93 9.85
N ALA A 150 5.76 6.96 10.21
CA ALA A 150 7.23 7.07 10.17
C ALA A 150 7.82 7.16 8.75
N ILE A 151 7.04 6.81 7.71
CA ILE A 151 7.51 6.86 6.32
C ILE A 151 7.64 8.31 5.85
N ASP A 152 8.87 8.76 5.62
CA ASP A 152 9.15 10.09 5.10
C ASP A 152 8.86 10.17 3.59
N ILE A 153 7.70 10.73 3.24
CA ILE A 153 7.28 10.88 1.83
C ILE A 153 8.15 11.88 1.02
N SER A 154 9.07 12.59 1.67
CA SER A 154 10.06 13.42 0.98
C SER A 154 11.30 12.63 0.54
N LYS A 155 11.43 11.37 0.98
CA LYS A 155 12.59 10.50 0.73
C LYS A 155 12.18 9.16 0.10
N PRO A 156 11.85 9.15 -1.20
CA PRO A 156 11.50 7.91 -1.90
C PRO A 156 12.70 6.96 -2.13
N GLY A 157 13.92 7.39 -1.83
CA GLY A 157 15.15 6.63 -2.06
C GLY A 157 15.67 6.75 -3.49
N LEU A 158 15.27 7.79 -4.24
CA LEU A 158 15.67 7.96 -5.64
C LEU A 158 17.10 8.50 -5.74
N TYR A 159 17.48 9.36 -4.79
CA TYR A 159 18.82 9.92 -4.63
C TYR A 159 19.24 9.89 -3.15
N PRO A 160 19.53 8.71 -2.57
CA PRO A 160 19.78 8.57 -1.13
C PRO A 160 20.88 9.52 -0.59
N GLU A 161 21.91 9.77 -1.39
CA GLU A 161 23.01 10.68 -1.09
C GLU A 161 22.60 12.16 -0.98
N LEU A 162 21.52 12.56 -1.66
CA LEU A 162 20.95 13.91 -1.59
C LEU A 162 19.85 13.99 -0.53
N GLU A 163 19.04 12.94 -0.41
CA GLU A 163 17.90 12.86 0.52
C GLU A 163 18.33 12.85 1.99
N ASN A 164 19.55 12.41 2.28
CA ASN A 164 20.11 12.39 3.64
C ASN A 164 20.89 13.66 4.01
N GLN A 165 21.02 14.62 3.10
CA GLN A 165 21.68 15.89 3.42
C GLN A 165 20.75 16.75 4.29
N PRO A 166 21.29 17.45 5.30
CA PRO A 166 20.51 18.43 6.04
C PRO A 166 20.00 19.49 5.05
N LYS A 167 18.69 19.75 5.05
CA LYS A 167 18.10 20.80 4.21
C LYS A 167 18.79 22.12 4.58
N PHE A 168 19.51 22.72 3.64
CA PHE A 168 20.10 24.04 3.82
C PHE A 168 18.98 25.00 4.25
N GLN A 169 19.11 25.60 5.43
CA GLN A 169 18.26 26.71 5.83
C GLN A 169 18.60 27.86 4.88
N VAL A 170 17.69 28.16 3.94
CA VAL A 170 17.74 29.40 3.20
C VAL A 170 17.42 30.48 4.24
N VAL A 171 18.45 31.22 4.65
CA VAL A 171 18.38 32.39 5.53
C VAL A 171 17.73 33.54 4.77
#